data_AF-A0A975TI93-F1
#
_entry.id   AF-A0A975TI93-F1
#
_cell.length_a   1.000
_cell.length_b   1.000
_cell.length_c   1.000
_cell.angle_alpha   90.00
_cell.angle_beta   90.00
_cell.angle_gamma   90.00
#
_symmetry.space_group_name_H-M   'P 1'
#
loop_
_entity.id
_entity.type
_entity.pdbx_description
1 polymer ?
#
loop_
_entity_poly.entity_id
_entity_poly.type
_entity_poly.pdbx_seq_one_letter_code
_entity_poly.pdbx_strand_id
1 'polypeptide(L)'
;MADGKLVRDLIPQIIRAGGGEPMAYVASPDEYRRRLRHKLSEEVSEFLAADDSAAAEELADILEVVHALAIDLGMTLRHLEELRAQKAEARGGFAGRVVWTGNA
;
A
#
# COMPACT_ATOMS: atom_id res chain seq x y z
N MET A 1 19.71 0.15 11.84
CA MET A 1 19.28 0.90 10.65
C MET A 1 18.50 2.10 11.14
N ALA A 2 18.66 3.27 10.52
CA ALA A 2 17.95 4.47 10.96
C ALA A 2 16.43 4.25 10.95
N ASP A 3 15.76 4.77 11.99
CA ASP A 3 14.33 4.66 12.30
C ASP A 3 13.45 5.50 11.36
N GLY A 4 13.73 5.40 10.05
CA GLY A 4 13.02 6.15 9.01
C GLY A 4 11.83 5.37 8.47
N LYS A 5 10.84 6.07 7.92
CA LYS A 5 9.73 5.49 7.16
C LYS A 5 9.89 5.69 5.65
N LEU A 6 9.29 4.82 4.86
CA LEU A 6 9.16 5.07 3.42
C LEU A 6 8.13 6.17 3.22
N VAL A 7 8.44 7.16 2.40
CA VAL A 7 7.56 8.29 2.09
C VAL A 7 7.38 8.41 0.59
N ARG A 8 6.33 9.11 0.16
CA ARG A 8 6.18 9.54 -1.23
C ARG A 8 7.39 10.40 -1.63
N ASP A 9 7.82 10.26 -2.87
CA ASP A 9 9.02 10.87 -3.43
C ASP A 9 9.02 12.41 -3.40
N LEU A 10 7.83 13.03 -3.38
CA LEU A 10 7.62 14.47 -3.26
C LEU A 10 7.70 15.03 -1.84
N ILE A 11 7.73 14.19 -0.80
CA ILE A 11 7.73 14.63 0.60
C ILE A 11 8.95 15.49 0.96
N PRO A 12 10.20 15.13 0.57
CA PRO A 12 11.35 16.00 0.82
C PRO A 12 11.20 17.40 0.20
N GLN A 13 10.62 17.51 -0.98
CA GLN A 13 10.40 18.77 -1.69
C GLN A 13 9.34 19.62 -0.97
N ILE A 14 8.26 18.99 -0.51
CA ILE A 14 7.22 19.64 0.28
C ILE A 14 7.81 20.19 1.59
N ILE A 15 8.66 19.42 2.28
CA ILE A 15 9.33 19.87 3.52
C ILE A 15 10.22 21.10 3.24
N ARG A 16 11.02 21.08 2.16
CA ARG A 16 11.86 22.23 1.77
C ARG A 16 11.03 23.46 1.42
N ALA A 17 9.91 23.28 0.70
CA ALA A 17 9.01 24.38 0.37
C ALA A 17 8.38 25.03 1.62
N GLY A 18 8.20 24.25 2.70
CA GLY A 18 7.79 24.73 4.02
C GLY A 18 8.92 25.33 4.87
N GLY A 19 10.14 25.44 4.35
CA GLY A 19 11.30 25.98 5.06
C GLY A 19 12.05 24.99 5.97
N GLY A 20 11.70 23.70 5.92
CA GLY A 20 12.41 22.65 6.65
C GLY A 20 13.56 22.02 5.85
N GLU A 21 14.44 21.29 6.52
CA GLU A 21 15.53 20.53 5.88
C GLU A 21 15.29 19.01 6.07
N PRO A 22 14.88 18.27 5.01
CA PRO A 22 14.56 16.85 5.14
C PRO A 22 15.83 15.99 5.21
N MET A 23 15.89 15.09 6.21
CA MET A 23 16.87 14.01 6.24
C MET A 23 16.34 12.80 5.47
N ALA A 24 16.69 12.69 4.20
CA ALA A 24 16.26 11.60 3.33
C ALA A 24 17.43 10.99 2.55
N TYR A 25 17.30 9.71 2.19
CA TYR A 25 18.21 9.00 1.28
C TYR A 25 17.40 8.06 0.39
N VAL A 26 18.01 7.64 -0.72
CA VAL A 26 17.42 6.65 -1.62
C VAL A 26 17.83 5.26 -1.14
N ALA A 27 16.83 4.42 -0.82
CA ALA A 27 17.07 3.06 -0.37
C ALA A 27 17.67 2.18 -1.48
N SER A 28 18.46 1.17 -1.08
CA SER A 28 18.84 0.09 -2.00
C SER A 28 17.59 -0.72 -2.43
N PRO A 29 17.63 -1.47 -3.55
CA PRO A 29 16.48 -2.28 -3.97
C PRO A 29 15.97 -3.25 -2.88
N ASP A 30 16.87 -3.94 -2.19
CA ASP A 30 16.51 -4.89 -1.13
C ASP A 30 15.89 -4.18 0.09
N GLU A 31 16.42 -3.00 0.44
CA GLU A 31 15.83 -2.20 1.51
C GLU A 31 14.47 -1.63 1.12
N TYR A 32 14.34 -1.11 -0.10
CA TYR A 32 13.10 -0.59 -0.64
C TYR A 32 11.99 -1.64 -0.61
N ARG A 33 12.29 -2.87 -1.05
CA ARG A 33 11.34 -4.00 -0.98
C ARG A 33 10.89 -4.30 0.45
N ARG A 34 11.80 -4.31 1.44
CA ARG A 34 11.43 -4.49 2.85
C ARG A 34 10.57 -3.33 3.36
N ARG A 35 10.94 -2.10 2.99
CA ARG A 35 10.23 -0.89 3.38
C ARG A 35 8.83 -0.79 2.77
N LEU A 36 8.62 -1.24 1.53
CA LEU A 36 7.29 -1.34 0.91
C LEU A 36 6.37 -2.29 1.69
N ARG A 37 6.89 -3.45 2.12
CA ARG A 37 6.13 -4.40 2.93
C ARG A 37 5.76 -3.82 4.29
N HIS A 38 6.70 -3.12 4.92
CA HIS A 38 6.43 -2.40 6.17
C HIS A 38 5.38 -1.30 5.95
N LYS A 39 5.51 -0.52 4.87
CA LYS A 39 4.57 0.56 4.55
C LYS A 39 3.16 0.01 4.32
N LEU A 40 3.01 -1.13 3.64
CA LEU A 40 1.70 -1.77 3.50
C LEU A 40 1.07 -2.12 4.85
N SER A 41 1.86 -2.62 5.80
CA SER A 41 1.36 -2.91 7.15
C SER A 41 1.00 -1.64 7.93
N GLU A 42 1.74 -0.56 7.74
CA GLU A 42 1.47 0.78 8.30
C GLU A 42 0.12 1.30 7.78
N GLU A 43 -0.07 1.41 6.45
CA GLU A 43 -1.31 1.94 5.86
C GLU A 43 -2.55 1.10 6.20
N VAL A 44 -2.40 -0.24 6.23
CA VAL A 44 -3.50 -1.13 6.65
C VAL A 44 -3.85 -0.88 8.12
N SER A 45 -2.86 -0.63 8.98
CA SER A 45 -3.13 -0.33 10.39
C SER A 45 -3.80 1.03 10.56
N GLU A 46 -3.41 2.03 9.75
CA GLU A 46 -4.02 3.35 9.73
C GLU A 46 -5.48 3.25 9.24
N PHE A 47 -5.76 2.54 8.14
CA PHE A 47 -7.12 2.25 7.67
C PHE A 47 -7.99 1.57 8.73
N LEU A 48 -7.45 0.57 9.46
CA LEU A 48 -8.20 -0.15 10.50
C LEU A 48 -8.49 0.71 11.73
N ALA A 49 -7.69 1.76 11.98
CA ALA A 49 -7.87 2.70 13.08
C ALA A 49 -8.69 3.94 12.68
N ALA A 50 -8.80 4.22 11.38
CA ALA A 50 -9.52 5.35 10.83
C ALA A 50 -11.04 5.23 11.04
N ASP A 51 -11.70 6.38 11.19
CA ASP A 51 -13.15 6.46 11.05
C ASP A 51 -13.56 6.53 9.57
N ASP A 52 -14.86 6.44 9.30
CA ASP A 52 -15.41 6.47 7.94
C ASP A 52 -15.03 7.74 7.15
N SER A 53 -14.68 8.83 7.84
CA SER A 53 -14.32 10.09 7.18
C SER A 53 -12.89 10.11 6.65
N ALA A 54 -11.98 9.36 7.29
CA ALA A 54 -10.58 9.21 6.86
C ALA A 54 -10.33 7.93 6.05
N ALA A 55 -11.21 6.92 6.14
CA ALA A 55 -11.03 5.61 5.50
C ALA A 55 -10.74 5.66 3.99
N ALA A 56 -11.30 6.64 3.26
CA ALA A 56 -11.06 6.77 1.82
C ALA A 56 -9.62 7.19 1.48
N GLU A 57 -8.98 8.00 2.32
CA GLU A 57 -7.59 8.44 2.16
C GLU A 57 -6.64 7.28 2.39
N GLU A 58 -6.84 6.55 3.49
CA GLU A 58 -6.05 5.36 3.82
C GLU A 58 -6.17 4.25 2.77
N LEU A 59 -7.37 4.05 2.18
CA LEU A 59 -7.54 3.13 1.05
C LEU A 59 -6.75 3.56 -0.19
N ALA A 60 -6.62 4.87 -0.44
CA ALA A 60 -5.82 5.37 -1.55
C ALA A 60 -4.32 5.15 -1.30
N ASP A 61 -3.86 5.29 -0.07
CA ASP A 61 -2.47 4.99 0.30
C ASP A 61 -2.17 3.48 0.24
N ILE A 62 -3.08 2.62 0.71
CA ILE A 62 -2.99 1.17 0.50
C ILE A 62 -2.87 0.84 -1.00
N LEU A 63 -3.70 1.47 -1.84
CA LEU A 63 -3.68 1.22 -3.29
C LEU A 63 -2.35 1.64 -3.93
N GLU A 64 -1.79 2.78 -3.53
CA GLU A 64 -0.46 3.23 -3.97
C GLU A 64 0.62 2.21 -3.62
N VAL A 65 0.62 1.72 -2.37
CA VAL A 65 1.62 0.73 -1.92
C VAL A 65 1.45 -0.59 -2.67
N VAL A 66 0.22 -1.04 -2.93
CA VAL A 66 -0.07 -2.22 -3.74
C VAL A 66 0.48 -2.07 -5.17
N HIS A 67 0.31 -0.91 -5.80
CA HIS A 67 0.89 -0.62 -7.11
C HIS A 67 2.41 -0.67 -7.10
N ALA A 68 3.05 -0.03 -6.12
CA ALA A 68 4.51 -0.04 -5.98
C ALA A 68 5.07 -1.45 -5.75
N LEU A 69 4.40 -2.26 -4.92
CA LEU A 69 4.75 -3.67 -4.71
C LEU A 69 4.61 -4.51 -5.98
N ALA A 70 3.55 -4.29 -6.77
CA ALA A 70 3.37 -5.01 -8.03
C ALA A 70 4.53 -4.72 -9.00
N ILE A 71 4.92 -3.45 -9.12
CA ILE A 71 6.04 -3.03 -9.97
C ILE A 71 7.36 -3.61 -9.44
N ASP A 72 7.63 -3.57 -8.13
CA ASP A 72 8.83 -4.17 -7.52
C ASP A 72 8.92 -5.70 -7.73
N LEU A 73 7.77 -6.37 -7.84
CA LEU A 73 7.67 -7.80 -8.17
C LEU A 73 7.77 -8.09 -9.67
N GLY A 74 7.98 -7.07 -10.51
CA GLY A 74 8.08 -7.21 -11.97
C GLY A 74 6.73 -7.39 -12.66
N MET A 75 5.62 -7.01 -12.01
CA MET A 75 4.27 -7.09 -12.56
C MET A 75 3.83 -5.73 -13.09
N THR A 76 3.00 -5.76 -14.13
CA THR A 76 2.27 -4.55 -14.55
C THR A 76 0.97 -4.42 -13.74
N LEU A 77 0.47 -3.20 -13.57
CA LEU A 77 -0.81 -2.97 -12.89
C LEU A 77 -1.97 -3.67 -13.62
N ARG A 78 -1.93 -3.70 -14.95
CA ARG A 78 -2.88 -4.46 -15.78
C ARG A 78 -2.87 -5.95 -15.42
N HIS A 79 -1.68 -6.55 -15.30
CA HIS A 79 -1.57 -7.96 -14.93
C HIS A 79 -2.09 -8.23 -13.51
N LEU A 80 -1.83 -7.34 -12.55
CA LEU A 80 -2.40 -7.45 -11.21
C LEU A 80 -3.94 -7.43 -11.25
N GLU A 81 -4.51 -6.51 -12.03
CA GLU A 81 -5.96 -6.36 -12.18
C GLU A 81 -6.59 -7.56 -12.90
N GLU A 82 -5.93 -8.12 -13.92
CA GLU A 82 -6.35 -9.35 -14.59
C GLU A 82 -6.39 -10.52 -13.60
N LEU A 83 -5.39 -10.67 -12.73
CA LEU A 83 -5.39 -11.70 -11.68
C LEU A 83 -6.51 -11.50 -10.65
N ARG A 84 -6.81 -10.25 -10.26
CA ARG A 84 -7.94 -9.93 -9.38
C ARG A 84 -9.26 -10.30 -10.05
N ALA A 85 -9.46 -9.91 -11.31
CA ALA A 85 -10.66 -10.19 -12.09
C ALA A 85 -10.88 -11.70 -12.29
N GLN A 86 -9.83 -12.46 -12.63
CA GLN A 86 -9.90 -13.92 -12.76
C GLN A 86 -10.32 -14.60 -11.45
N LYS A 87 -9.81 -14.13 -10.30
CA LYS A 87 -10.25 -14.64 -8.98
C LYS A 87 -11.71 -14.30 -8.70
N ALA A 88 -12.14 -13.09 -9.04
CA ALA A 88 -13.53 -12.66 -8.86
C ALA A 88 -14.49 -13.47 -9.74
N GLU A 89 -14.12 -13.78 -10.98
CA GLU A 89 -14.89 -14.65 -11.88
C GLU A 89 -14.96 -16.08 -11.34
N ALA A 90 -13.82 -16.64 -10.93
CA ALA A 90 -13.75 -18.04 -10.49
C ALA A 90 -14.36 -18.30 -9.10
N ARG A 91 -14.39 -17.30 -8.21
CA ARG A 91 -14.74 -17.46 -6.78
C ARG A 91 -15.77 -16.46 -6.26
N GLY A 92 -16.23 -15.53 -7.09
CA GLY A 92 -17.04 -14.40 -6.67
C GLY A 92 -16.23 -13.27 -6.03
N GLY A 93 -16.89 -12.14 -5.81
CA GLY A 93 -16.38 -11.01 -5.02
C GLY A 93 -17.05 -10.91 -3.65
N PHE A 94 -16.76 -9.84 -2.92
CA PHE A 94 -17.30 -9.61 -1.58
C PHE A 94 -18.72 -9.03 -1.54
N ALA A 95 -19.35 -8.77 -2.70
CA ALA A 95 -20.69 -8.19 -2.79
C ALA A 95 -21.78 -9.05 -2.11
N GLY A 96 -21.58 -10.37 -2.04
CA GLY A 96 -22.51 -11.29 -1.39
C GLY A 96 -22.49 -11.25 0.15
N ARG A 97 -21.54 -10.53 0.78
CA ARG A 97 -21.40 -10.41 2.24
C ARG A 97 -21.38 -11.77 2.97
N VAL A 98 -20.82 -12.79 2.34
CA VAL A 98 -20.77 -14.15 2.88
C VAL A 98 -19.64 -14.30 3.89
N VAL A 99 -19.94 -14.84 5.08
CA VAL A 99 -18.96 -15.20 6.12
C VAL A 99 -18.98 -16.71 6.30
N TRP A 100 -17.82 -17.37 6.13
CA TRP A 100 -17.69 -18.82 6.30
C TRP A 100 -17.36 -19.17 7.75
N THR A 101 -18.12 -20.09 8.35
CA THR A 101 -17.96 -20.53 9.75
C THR A 101 -17.48 -21.98 9.90
N GLY A 102 -17.10 -22.64 8.80
CA GLY A 102 -16.63 -24.03 8.77
C GLY A 102 -17.52 -24.96 7.95
N ASN A 103 -17.12 -26.22 7.88
CA ASN A 103 -17.91 -27.31 7.30
C ASN A 103 -18.35 -28.24 8.44
N ALA A 104 -19.54 -28.80 8.34
CA ALA A 104 -19.99 -29.86 9.24
C ALA A 104 -19.22 -31.17 8.99
#